data_AF-A0AAV7JVI8-F1
#
_entry.id   AF-A0AAV7JVI8-F1
#
_cell.length_a   1.000
_cell.length_b   1.000
_cell.length_c   1.000
_cell.angle_alpha   90.00
_cell.angle_beta   90.00
_cell.angle_gamma   90.00
#
_symmetry.space_group_name_H-M   'P 1'
#
loop_
_entity.id
_entity.type
_entity.pdbx_description
1 polymer ?
#
loop_
_entity_poly.entity_id
_entity_poly.type
_entity_poly.pdbx_seq_one_letter_code
_entity_poly.pdbx_strand_id
1 'polypeptide(L)'
;MEQYMAPALFAITIDAMKSDSEDVSLQGIEFWSTVCDEEDNLSYEIDEASKQGRQPSRISKHYVRGALQYLVPILQELMTKQEEVDDDDEWNPCKAAGVCIMLMANVAENDIVDKVMPFIDANIKSADWRYREAAVMCLGSILDGPDEETLSNIVTQALAIMIELLSDSMIPVRDTAAWTIGLFYFLYVQMYIFFEILH
;
A
#
# COMPACT_ATOMS: atom_id res chain seq x y z
N MET A 1 -0.08 24.00 6.25
CA MET A 1 -0.65 23.00 5.32
C MET A 1 -2.17 23.03 5.33
N GLU A 2 -2.83 22.99 6.50
CA GLU A 2 -4.30 22.91 6.64
C GLU A 2 -5.11 23.92 5.79
N GLN A 3 -4.71 25.20 5.75
CA GLN A 3 -5.42 26.23 4.96
C GLN A 3 -5.35 26.04 3.44
N TYR A 4 -4.43 25.22 2.94
CA TYR A 4 -4.17 25.02 1.51
C TYR A 4 -4.45 23.59 1.05
N MET A 5 -4.58 22.64 1.98
CA MET A 5 -4.71 21.22 1.69
C MET A 5 -5.98 20.90 0.88
N ALA A 6 -7.15 21.20 1.43
CA ALA A 6 -8.42 20.99 0.72
C ALA A 6 -8.65 21.98 -0.44
N PRO A 7 -8.33 23.30 -0.33
CA PRO A 7 -8.68 24.24 -1.40
C PRO A 7 -7.82 24.17 -2.66
N ALA A 8 -6.59 23.64 -2.58
CA ALA A 8 -5.65 23.70 -3.70
C ALA A 8 -4.74 22.48 -3.81
N LEU A 9 -4.03 22.12 -2.74
CA LEU A 9 -2.99 21.08 -2.82
C LEU A 9 -3.55 19.73 -3.22
N PHE A 10 -4.72 19.34 -2.69
CA PHE A 10 -5.38 18.08 -3.03
C PHE A 10 -5.64 17.96 -4.55
N ALA A 11 -6.24 18.98 -5.17
CA ALA A 11 -6.53 18.93 -6.60
C ALA A 11 -5.25 18.91 -7.44
N ILE A 12 -4.28 19.75 -7.10
CA ILE A 12 -3.01 19.86 -7.82
C ILE A 12 -2.24 18.52 -7.78
N THR A 13 -2.17 17.87 -6.62
CA THR A 13 -1.38 16.64 -6.46
C THR A 13 -2.08 15.45 -7.10
N ILE A 14 -3.43 15.38 -7.04
CA ILE A 14 -4.21 14.37 -7.76
C ILE A 14 -4.04 14.51 -9.28
N ASP A 15 -4.08 15.75 -9.79
CA ASP A 15 -3.85 15.99 -11.23
C ASP A 15 -2.41 15.67 -11.63
N ALA A 16 -1.42 15.96 -10.75
CA ALA A 16 -0.03 15.59 -10.97
C ALA A 16 0.15 14.07 -11.09
N MET A 17 -0.46 13.27 -10.19
CA MET A 17 -0.41 11.79 -10.24
C MET A 17 -1.00 11.19 -11.52
N LYS A 18 -1.90 11.91 -12.19
CA LYS A 18 -2.54 11.47 -13.45
C LYS A 18 -1.82 11.95 -14.70
N SER A 19 -0.74 12.71 -14.53
CA SER A 19 0.04 13.25 -15.64
C SER A 19 0.68 12.14 -16.47
N ASP A 20 0.70 12.33 -17.79
CA ASP A 20 1.46 11.46 -18.71
C ASP A 20 2.98 11.66 -18.58
N SER A 21 3.42 12.77 -17.96
CA SER A 21 4.82 12.99 -17.62
C SER A 21 5.16 12.25 -16.33
N GLU A 22 6.06 11.27 -16.43
CA GLU A 22 6.52 10.46 -15.30
C GLU A 22 7.09 11.30 -14.16
N ASP A 23 7.93 12.30 -14.47
CA ASP A 23 8.46 13.24 -13.48
C ASP A 23 7.35 13.92 -12.67
N VAL A 24 6.29 14.38 -13.34
CA VAL A 24 5.15 15.05 -12.68
C VAL A 24 4.33 14.05 -11.88
N SER A 25 4.11 12.85 -12.42
CA SER A 25 3.43 11.76 -11.72
C SER A 25 4.17 11.37 -10.44
N LEU A 26 5.49 11.22 -10.51
CA LEU A 26 6.34 10.91 -9.37
C LEU A 26 6.24 11.98 -8.28
N GLN A 27 6.25 13.26 -8.64
CA GLN A 27 6.08 14.35 -7.65
C GLN A 27 4.68 14.33 -7.00
N GLY A 28 3.64 13.96 -7.75
CA GLY A 28 2.30 13.77 -7.21
C GLY A 28 2.24 12.64 -6.19
N ILE A 29 2.86 11.50 -6.50
CA ILE A 29 2.94 10.33 -5.60
C ILE A 29 3.78 10.68 -4.36
N GLU A 30 4.96 11.27 -4.56
CA GLU A 30 5.90 11.63 -3.49
C GLU A 30 5.28 12.56 -2.46
N PHE A 31 4.44 13.50 -2.90
CA PHE A 31 3.68 14.35 -1.99
C PHE A 31 2.85 13.52 -1.01
N TRP A 32 2.14 12.50 -1.48
CA TRP A 32 1.30 11.66 -0.63
C TRP A 32 2.10 10.67 0.20
N SER A 33 3.22 10.16 -0.31
CA SER A 33 4.18 9.38 0.49
C SER A 33 4.71 10.21 1.67
N THR A 34 5.10 11.45 1.44
CA THR A 34 5.56 12.37 2.49
C THR A 34 4.45 12.67 3.52
N VAL A 35 3.19 12.79 3.07
CA VAL A 35 2.05 12.97 3.99
C VAL A 35 1.85 11.72 4.85
N CYS A 36 2.02 10.51 4.30
CA CYS A 36 1.96 9.28 5.09
C CYS A 36 3.07 9.27 6.16
N ASP A 37 4.32 9.55 5.78
CA ASP A 37 5.45 9.58 6.71
C ASP A 37 5.24 10.60 7.84
N GLU A 38 4.71 11.79 7.54
CA GLU A 38 4.39 12.79 8.56
C GLU A 38 3.25 12.32 9.48
N GLU A 39 2.22 11.66 8.96
CA GLU A 39 1.12 11.14 9.79
C GLU A 39 1.56 9.99 10.68
N ASP A 40 2.47 9.14 10.21
CA ASP A 40 3.07 8.05 10.97
C ASP A 40 3.96 8.58 12.11
N ASN A 41 4.85 9.54 11.81
CA ASN A 41 5.66 10.23 12.82
C ASN A 41 4.80 10.88 13.90
N LEU A 42 3.68 11.52 13.53
CA LEU A 42 2.75 12.11 14.48
C LEU A 42 2.07 11.05 15.36
N SER A 43 1.78 9.86 14.81
CA SER A 43 1.24 8.73 15.58
C SER A 43 2.22 8.31 16.69
N TYR A 44 3.51 8.15 16.35
CA TYR A 44 4.55 7.85 17.32
C TYR A 44 4.72 8.93 18.41
N GLU A 45 4.67 10.22 18.03
CA GLU A 45 4.73 11.32 18.99
C GLU A 45 3.56 11.29 19.99
N ILE A 46 2.35 10.95 19.52
CA ILE A 46 1.15 10.83 20.35
C ILE A 46 1.30 9.68 21.35
N ASP A 47 1.78 8.53 20.90
CA ASP A 47 2.00 7.36 21.75
C ASP A 47 3.05 7.61 22.83
N GLU A 48 4.16 8.26 22.47
CA GLU A 48 5.21 8.61 23.43
C GLU A 48 4.71 9.64 24.44
N ALA A 49 3.96 10.65 23.99
CA ALA A 49 3.34 11.64 24.85
C ALA A 49 2.39 10.99 25.86
N SER A 50 1.53 10.08 25.39
CA SER A 50 0.60 9.30 26.21
C SER A 50 1.32 8.48 27.28
N LYS A 51 2.39 7.75 26.91
CA LYS A 51 3.23 6.97 27.85
C LYS A 51 3.89 7.83 28.93
N GLN A 52 4.22 9.08 28.61
CA GLN A 52 4.81 10.05 29.54
C GLN A 52 3.75 10.87 30.32
N GLY A 53 2.46 10.63 30.08
CA GLY A 53 1.38 11.39 30.71
C GLY A 53 1.31 12.86 30.28
N ARG A 54 1.92 13.21 29.13
CA ARG A 54 1.89 14.57 28.55
C ARG A 54 0.88 14.63 27.41
N GLN A 55 0.39 15.84 27.13
CA GLN A 55 -0.43 16.09 25.94
C GLN A 55 0.48 16.21 24.70
N PRO A 56 0.09 15.65 23.55
CA PRO A 56 0.84 15.80 22.30
C PRO A 56 0.82 17.26 21.82
N SER A 57 1.93 17.72 21.25
CA SER A 57 2.12 19.08 20.75
C SER A 57 1.49 19.29 19.36
N ARG A 58 1.44 18.23 18.56
CA ARG A 58 0.86 18.18 17.22
C ARG A 58 -0.08 16.98 17.15
N ILE A 59 -1.13 17.09 16.34
CA ILE A 59 -2.06 15.99 16.05
C ILE A 59 -2.18 15.83 14.54
N SER A 60 -2.27 14.58 14.09
CA SER A 60 -2.60 14.27 12.70
C SER A 60 -4.00 14.77 12.36
N LYS A 61 -4.20 15.14 11.09
CA LYS A 61 -5.50 15.50 10.53
C LYS A 61 -6.09 14.39 9.67
N HIS A 62 -5.37 13.27 9.54
CA HIS A 62 -5.78 12.09 8.78
C HIS A 62 -6.16 12.43 7.32
N TYR A 63 -5.36 13.26 6.67
CA TYR A 63 -5.53 13.63 5.27
C TYR A 63 -5.47 12.40 4.37
N VAL A 64 -4.62 11.42 4.69
CA VAL A 64 -4.53 10.17 3.92
C VAL A 64 -5.85 9.43 3.97
N ARG A 65 -6.40 9.16 5.17
CA ARG A 65 -7.70 8.47 5.35
C ARG A 65 -8.83 9.18 4.59
N GLY A 66 -8.86 10.51 4.60
CA GLY A 66 -9.85 11.29 3.84
C GLY A 66 -9.69 11.23 2.32
N ALA A 67 -8.49 10.93 1.82
CA ALA A 67 -8.14 10.91 0.40
C ALA A 67 -8.09 9.51 -0.22
N LEU A 68 -8.10 8.43 0.57
CA LEU A 68 -7.97 7.04 0.11
C LEU A 68 -8.84 6.70 -1.10
N GLN A 69 -10.12 7.09 -1.07
CA GLN A 69 -11.07 6.78 -2.14
C GLN A 69 -10.70 7.39 -3.50
N TYR A 70 -9.85 8.41 -3.51
CA TYR A 70 -9.34 9.06 -4.72
C TYR A 70 -7.94 8.57 -5.07
N LEU A 71 -7.09 8.31 -4.08
CA LEU A 71 -5.69 7.92 -4.27
C LEU A 71 -5.54 6.47 -4.70
N VAL A 72 -6.22 5.55 -4.00
CA VAL A 72 -6.07 4.10 -4.23
C VAL A 72 -6.36 3.72 -5.69
N PRO A 73 -7.45 4.19 -6.34
CA PRO A 73 -7.71 3.85 -7.74
C PRO A 73 -6.62 4.37 -8.70
N ILE A 74 -6.05 5.55 -8.45
CA ILE A 74 -4.99 6.13 -9.29
C ILE A 74 -3.71 5.31 -9.14
N LEU A 75 -3.34 4.97 -7.91
CA LEU A 75 -2.15 4.16 -7.63
C LEU A 75 -2.27 2.77 -8.27
N GLN A 76 -3.42 2.13 -8.14
CA GLN A 76 -3.70 0.84 -8.80
C GLN A 76 -3.59 0.92 -10.32
N GLU A 77 -4.10 1.98 -10.94
CA GLU A 77 -3.95 2.19 -12.38
C GLU A 77 -2.47 2.37 -12.77
N LEU A 78 -1.71 3.18 -12.02
CA LEU A 78 -0.28 3.36 -12.25
C LEU A 78 0.51 2.06 -12.10
N MET A 79 0.12 1.20 -11.15
CA MET A 79 0.72 -0.11 -10.97
C MET A 79 0.50 -1.03 -12.18
N THR A 80 -0.51 -0.81 -13.04
CA THR A 80 -0.69 -1.60 -14.28
C THR A 80 0.18 -1.15 -15.45
N LYS A 81 1.04 -0.13 -15.25
CA LYS A 81 1.92 0.42 -16.28
C LYS A 81 3.34 -0.17 -16.19
N GLN A 82 3.45 -1.47 -15.93
CA GLN A 82 4.75 -2.16 -15.88
C GLN A 82 5.37 -2.28 -17.28
N GLU A 83 6.68 -2.12 -17.31
CA GLU A 83 7.50 -2.42 -18.49
C GLU A 83 7.72 -3.93 -18.65
N GLU A 84 7.95 -4.40 -19.88
CA GLU A 84 8.23 -5.83 -20.11
C GLU A 84 9.65 -6.24 -19.70
N VAL A 85 10.56 -5.26 -19.68
CA VAL A 85 11.93 -5.41 -19.22
C VAL A 85 12.10 -4.43 -18.09
N ASP A 86 12.03 -4.93 -16.86
CA ASP A 86 12.26 -4.10 -15.67
C ASP A 86 13.76 -3.83 -15.54
N ASP A 87 14.12 -2.56 -15.39
CA ASP A 87 15.42 -2.15 -14.87
C ASP A 87 15.25 -1.93 -13.36
N ASP A 88 15.77 -2.87 -12.56
CA ASP A 88 15.67 -2.85 -11.10
C ASP A 88 16.17 -1.52 -10.50
N ASP A 89 17.14 -0.85 -11.13
CA ASP A 89 17.73 0.42 -10.68
C ASP A 89 16.88 1.64 -11.05
N GLU A 90 15.90 1.49 -11.96
CA GLU A 90 15.02 2.58 -12.39
C GLU A 90 13.85 2.79 -11.43
N TRP A 91 13.66 4.03 -10.99
CA TRP A 91 12.53 4.45 -10.17
C TRP A 91 11.46 5.11 -11.03
N ASN A 92 10.35 4.40 -11.24
CA ASN A 92 9.25 4.81 -12.10
C ASN A 92 7.92 4.95 -11.33
N PRO A 93 6.86 5.55 -11.93
CA PRO A 93 5.57 5.72 -11.27
C PRO A 93 4.91 4.42 -10.79
N CYS A 94 5.16 3.29 -11.44
CA CYS A 94 4.63 1.99 -11.04
C CYS A 94 5.23 1.55 -9.69
N LYS A 95 6.57 1.56 -9.57
CA LYS A 95 7.28 1.23 -8.32
C LYS A 95 6.91 2.21 -7.20
N ALA A 96 6.87 3.50 -7.51
CA ALA A 96 6.45 4.53 -6.57
C ALA A 96 5.01 4.33 -6.07
N ALA A 97 4.10 3.91 -6.94
CA ALA A 97 2.72 3.66 -6.55
C ALA A 97 2.58 2.49 -5.56
N GLY A 98 3.32 1.39 -5.78
CA GLY A 98 3.35 0.25 -4.86
C GLY A 98 3.84 0.64 -3.46
N VAL A 99 4.94 1.40 -3.39
CA VAL A 99 5.45 1.93 -2.11
C VAL A 99 4.44 2.89 -1.45
N CYS A 100 3.80 3.75 -2.24
CA CYS A 100 2.81 4.68 -1.70
C CYS A 100 1.61 3.92 -1.08
N ILE A 101 1.13 2.83 -1.69
CA ILE A 101 0.09 1.98 -1.07
C ILE A 101 0.59 1.37 0.25
N MET A 102 1.83 0.91 0.33
CA MET A 102 2.40 0.37 1.58
C MET A 102 2.44 1.42 2.70
N LEU A 103 2.84 2.65 2.38
CA LEU A 103 2.83 3.75 3.35
C LEU A 103 1.41 4.11 3.77
N MET A 104 0.46 4.12 2.84
CA MET A 104 -0.95 4.34 3.15
C MET A 104 -1.52 3.24 4.04
N ALA A 105 -1.14 1.98 3.83
CA ALA A 105 -1.59 0.86 4.65
C ALA A 105 -1.18 1.02 6.11
N ASN A 106 0.04 1.51 6.38
CA ASN A 106 0.54 1.76 7.73
C ASN A 106 -0.25 2.86 8.47
N VAL A 107 -0.67 3.93 7.80
CA VAL A 107 -1.40 5.05 8.45
C VAL A 107 -2.92 4.91 8.43
N ALA A 108 -3.46 4.19 7.44
CA ALA A 108 -4.90 3.96 7.27
C ALA A 108 -5.36 2.64 7.89
N GLU A 109 -4.46 1.68 8.08
CA GLU A 109 -4.74 0.36 8.65
C GLU A 109 -5.92 -0.31 7.92
N ASN A 110 -6.95 -0.74 8.64
CA ASN A 110 -8.11 -1.41 8.03
C ASN A 110 -8.85 -0.56 6.98
N ASP A 111 -8.79 0.78 7.05
CA ASP A 111 -9.56 1.65 6.14
C ASP A 111 -9.11 1.51 4.67
N ILE A 112 -7.87 1.08 4.43
CA ILE A 112 -7.37 0.86 3.06
C ILE A 112 -7.90 -0.44 2.44
N VAL A 113 -8.20 -1.46 3.26
CA VAL A 113 -8.54 -2.82 2.81
C VAL A 113 -9.77 -2.80 1.90
N ASP A 114 -10.84 -2.13 2.33
CA ASP A 114 -12.08 -1.99 1.54
C ASP A 114 -11.88 -1.24 0.21
N LYS A 115 -10.80 -0.46 0.08
CA LYS A 115 -10.48 0.28 -1.15
C LYS A 115 -9.68 -0.55 -2.13
N VAL A 116 -8.82 -1.45 -1.63
CA VAL A 116 -7.92 -2.24 -2.47
C VAL A 116 -8.53 -3.56 -2.95
N MET A 117 -9.31 -4.22 -2.10
CA MET A 117 -9.85 -5.56 -2.39
C MET A 117 -10.66 -5.64 -3.69
N PRO A 118 -11.52 -4.65 -4.05
CA PRO A 118 -12.26 -4.72 -5.31
C PRO A 118 -11.37 -4.82 -6.56
N PHE A 119 -10.21 -4.16 -6.56
CA PHE A 119 -9.26 -4.24 -7.66
C PHE A 119 -8.58 -5.61 -7.70
N ILE A 120 -8.19 -6.14 -6.54
CA ILE A 120 -7.54 -7.45 -6.43
C ILE A 120 -8.48 -8.54 -6.94
N ASP A 121 -9.71 -8.60 -6.43
CA ASP A 121 -10.71 -9.61 -6.81
C ASP A 121 -11.02 -9.58 -8.31
N ALA A 122 -11.05 -8.39 -8.91
CA ALA A 122 -11.32 -8.22 -10.33
C ALA A 122 -10.15 -8.67 -11.24
N ASN A 123 -8.91 -8.54 -10.76
CA ASN A 123 -7.73 -8.59 -11.63
C ASN A 123 -6.77 -9.75 -11.35
N ILE A 124 -6.89 -10.43 -10.21
CA ILE A 124 -5.95 -11.49 -9.80
C ILE A 124 -5.90 -12.68 -10.78
N LYS A 125 -6.95 -12.85 -11.60
CA LYS A 125 -7.05 -13.85 -12.68
C LYS A 125 -7.21 -13.21 -14.06
N SER A 126 -6.83 -11.94 -14.22
CA SER A 126 -6.92 -11.23 -15.50
C SER A 126 -6.15 -11.96 -16.59
N ALA A 127 -6.62 -11.88 -17.84
CA ALA A 127 -5.85 -12.39 -18.98
C ALA A 127 -4.58 -11.56 -19.23
N ASP A 128 -4.62 -10.26 -18.88
CA ASP A 128 -3.47 -9.38 -18.95
C ASP A 128 -2.59 -9.56 -17.70
N TRP A 129 -1.32 -9.88 -17.93
CA TRP A 129 -0.37 -10.13 -16.86
C TRP A 129 -0.06 -8.88 -16.05
N ARG A 130 -0.17 -7.68 -16.65
CA ARG A 130 0.03 -6.40 -15.96
C ARG A 130 -0.98 -6.19 -14.85
N TYR A 131 -2.23 -6.56 -15.12
CA TYR A 131 -3.30 -6.51 -14.13
C TYR A 131 -3.16 -7.61 -13.07
N ARG A 132 -2.73 -8.82 -13.46
CA ARG A 132 -2.44 -9.88 -12.49
C ARG A 132 -1.33 -9.48 -11.54
N GLU A 133 -0.19 -9.05 -12.08
CA GLU A 133 0.97 -8.62 -11.30
C GLU A 133 0.59 -7.46 -10.37
N ALA A 134 -0.07 -6.42 -10.89
CA ALA A 134 -0.51 -5.27 -10.09
C ALA A 134 -1.47 -5.68 -8.96
N ALA A 135 -2.34 -6.66 -9.18
CA ALA A 135 -3.23 -7.19 -8.14
C ALA A 135 -2.45 -7.93 -7.04
N VAL A 136 -1.44 -8.73 -7.41
CA VAL A 136 -0.56 -9.41 -6.44
C VAL A 136 0.27 -8.39 -5.66
N MET A 137 0.85 -7.41 -6.34
CA MET A 137 1.62 -6.34 -5.71
C MET A 137 0.74 -5.56 -4.73
N CYS A 138 -0.46 -5.14 -5.14
CA CYS A 138 -1.40 -4.43 -4.28
C CYS A 138 -1.82 -5.25 -3.06
N LEU A 139 -1.99 -6.58 -3.22
CA LEU A 139 -2.25 -7.48 -2.10
C LEU A 139 -1.07 -7.51 -1.12
N GLY A 140 0.16 -7.65 -1.62
CA GLY A 140 1.35 -7.65 -0.79
C GLY A 140 1.57 -6.32 -0.06
N SER A 141 1.26 -5.20 -0.71
CA SER A 141 1.44 -3.86 -0.17
C SER A 141 0.57 -3.54 1.05
N ILE A 142 -0.52 -4.28 1.29
CA ILE A 142 -1.42 -4.08 2.44
C ILE A 142 -1.21 -5.08 3.57
N LEU A 143 -0.18 -5.92 3.50
CA LEU A 143 0.13 -6.94 4.51
C LEU A 143 0.86 -6.38 5.73
N ASP A 144 0.97 -5.06 5.83
CA ASP A 144 1.50 -4.32 6.97
C ASP A 144 0.61 -3.10 7.22
N GLY A 145 0.26 -2.84 8.49
CA GLY A 145 -0.69 -1.81 8.90
C GLY A 145 -2.04 -2.32 9.43
N PRO A 146 -2.85 -3.08 8.66
CA PRO A 146 -4.13 -3.62 9.16
C PRO A 146 -3.99 -4.51 10.39
N ASP A 147 -5.08 -4.70 11.13
CA ASP A 147 -5.06 -5.54 12.33
C ASP A 147 -4.86 -7.04 12.04
N GLU A 148 -4.44 -7.77 13.07
CA GLU A 148 -4.09 -9.19 12.98
C GLU A 148 -5.25 -10.06 12.46
N GLU A 149 -6.49 -9.77 12.87
CA GLU A 149 -7.67 -10.53 12.42
C GLU A 149 -7.90 -10.32 10.91
N THR A 150 -7.80 -9.08 10.45
CA THR A 150 -7.94 -8.71 9.05
C THR A 150 -6.85 -9.34 8.20
N LEU A 151 -5.58 -9.23 8.62
CA LEU A 151 -4.45 -9.84 7.92
C LEU A 151 -4.58 -11.37 7.86
N SER A 152 -4.94 -12.02 8.96
CA SER A 152 -5.14 -13.48 9.00
C SER A 152 -6.21 -13.94 8.01
N ASN A 153 -7.31 -13.20 7.92
CA ASN A 153 -8.39 -13.48 6.97
C ASN A 153 -7.95 -13.30 5.51
N ILE A 154 -7.18 -12.25 5.21
CA ILE A 154 -6.64 -12.00 3.87
C ILE A 154 -5.71 -13.14 3.46
N VAL A 155 -4.74 -13.48 4.32
CA VAL A 155 -3.74 -14.51 4.03
C VAL A 155 -4.40 -15.87 3.81
N THR A 156 -5.34 -16.25 4.67
CA THR A 156 -6.06 -17.54 4.57
C THR A 156 -6.81 -17.67 3.25
N GLN A 157 -7.43 -16.59 2.77
CA GLN A 157 -8.18 -16.59 1.52
C GLN A 157 -7.26 -16.54 0.29
N ALA A 158 -6.15 -15.82 0.36
CA ALA A 158 -5.25 -15.60 -0.77
C ALA A 158 -4.19 -16.70 -0.96
N LEU A 159 -3.87 -17.50 0.05
CA LEU A 159 -2.77 -18.47 0.00
C LEU A 159 -2.86 -19.44 -1.20
N ALA A 160 -4.05 -20.00 -1.45
CA ALA A 160 -4.24 -20.95 -2.54
C ALA A 160 -3.96 -20.33 -3.92
N ILE A 161 -4.45 -19.11 -4.17
CA ILE A 161 -4.22 -18.41 -5.44
C ILE A 161 -2.79 -17.93 -5.57
N MET A 162 -2.14 -17.52 -4.48
CA MET A 162 -0.70 -17.16 -4.51
C MET A 162 0.17 -18.35 -4.93
N ILE A 163 -0.12 -19.55 -4.40
CA ILE A 163 0.61 -20.78 -4.78
C ILE A 163 0.38 -21.11 -6.26
N GLU A 164 -0.83 -20.90 -6.79
CA GLU A 164 -1.11 -21.06 -8.22
C GLU A 164 -0.28 -20.09 -9.07
N LEU A 165 -0.20 -18.82 -8.66
CA LEU A 165 0.52 -17.76 -9.37
C LEU A 165 2.05 -17.93 -9.38
N LEU A 166 2.62 -18.73 -8.47
CA LEU A 166 4.02 -19.16 -8.57
C LEU A 166 4.33 -19.96 -9.84
N SER A 167 3.30 -20.47 -10.53
CA SER A 167 3.43 -21.16 -11.81
C SER A 167 2.91 -20.32 -12.99
N ASP A 168 2.72 -19.00 -12.84
CA ASP A 168 2.26 -18.12 -13.92
C ASP A 168 3.24 -18.16 -15.10
N SER A 169 2.71 -18.00 -16.31
CA SER A 169 3.49 -17.85 -17.55
C SER A 169 4.53 -16.72 -17.50
N MET A 170 4.20 -15.60 -16.85
CA MET A 170 5.01 -14.39 -16.85
C MET A 170 5.91 -14.33 -15.62
N ILE A 171 7.20 -14.05 -15.84
CA ILE A 171 8.20 -13.93 -14.77
C ILE A 171 7.79 -12.90 -13.71
N PRO A 172 7.38 -11.65 -14.07
CA PRO A 172 7.04 -10.65 -13.07
C PRO A 172 5.93 -11.10 -12.11
N VAL A 173 4.90 -11.78 -12.62
CA VAL A 173 3.80 -12.30 -11.80
C VAL A 173 4.31 -13.34 -10.80
N ARG A 174 5.22 -14.23 -11.21
CA ARG A 174 5.80 -15.25 -10.32
C ARG A 174 6.69 -14.63 -9.24
N ASP A 175 7.49 -13.65 -9.61
CA ASP A 175 8.43 -12.99 -8.68
C ASP A 175 7.66 -12.20 -7.62
N THR A 176 6.64 -11.43 -8.02
CA THR A 176 5.77 -10.71 -7.10
C THR A 176 4.97 -11.68 -6.22
N ALA A 177 4.47 -12.79 -6.77
CA ALA A 177 3.79 -13.83 -5.96
C ALA A 177 4.73 -14.46 -4.93
N ALA A 178 5.99 -14.73 -5.29
CA ALA A 178 7.00 -15.24 -4.36
C ALA A 178 7.30 -14.24 -3.25
N TRP A 179 7.43 -12.95 -3.59
CA TRP A 179 7.58 -11.88 -2.61
C TRP A 179 6.38 -11.82 -1.65
N THR A 180 5.15 -11.83 -2.15
CA THR A 180 3.93 -11.79 -1.34
C THR A 180 3.80 -13.02 -0.41
N ILE A 181 4.15 -14.22 -0.89
CA ILE A 181 4.20 -15.42 -0.03
C ILE A 181 5.27 -15.28 1.07
N GLY A 182 6.40 -14.64 0.77
CA GLY A 182 7.41 -14.29 1.77
C GLY A 182 6.83 -13.47 2.92
N LEU A 183 5.96 -12.50 2.60
CA LEU A 183 5.24 -11.69 3.59
C LEU A 183 4.24 -12.53 4.40
N PHE A 184 3.50 -13.44 3.76
CA PHE A 184 2.60 -14.36 4.47
C PHE A 184 3.34 -15.17 5.52
N TYR A 185 4.50 -15.73 5.14
CA TYR A 185 5.32 -16.51 6.07
C TYR A 185 5.78 -15.66 7.25
N PHE A 186 6.25 -14.43 7.01
CA PHE A 186 6.67 -13.52 8.07
C PHE A 186 5.52 -13.23 9.05
N LEU A 187 4.32 -12.93 8.56
CA LEU A 187 3.12 -12.72 9.38
C LEU A 187 2.76 -13.97 10.20
N TYR A 188 2.74 -15.14 9.59
CA TYR A 188 2.44 -16.39 10.30
C TYR A 188 3.42 -16.69 11.43
N VAL A 189 4.73 -16.46 11.21
CA VAL A 189 5.75 -16.65 12.24
C VAL A 189 5.56 -15.66 13.39
N GLN A 190 5.24 -14.40 13.09
CA GLN A 190 5.00 -13.38 14.11
C GLN A 190 3.77 -13.73 14.98
N MET A 191 2.67 -14.15 14.35
CA MET A 191 1.46 -14.60 15.06
C MET A 191 1.74 -15.83 15.95
N TYR A 192 2.46 -16.82 15.42
CA TYR A 192 2.76 -18.06 16.16
C TYR A 192 3.67 -17.82 17.38
N ILE A 193 4.70 -16.98 17.23
CA ILE A 193 5.60 -16.60 18.34
C ILE A 193 4.85 -15.83 19.42
N PHE A 194 3.93 -14.93 19.05
CA PHE A 194 3.13 -14.17 20.01
C PHE A 194 2.23 -15.09 20.85
N PHE A 195 1.66 -16.13 20.22
CA PHE A 195 0.79 -17.10 20.90
C PHE A 195 1.54 -18.01 21.89
N GLU A 196 2.80 -18.38 21.62
CA GLU A 196 3.62 -19.18 22.55
C GLU A 196 4.22 -18.38 23.71
N ILE A 197 4.37 -17.05 23.59
CA ILE A 197 4.92 -16.20 24.66
C ILE A 197 3.84 -15.76 25.67
N LEU A 198 2.57 -15.71 25.25
CA LEU A 198 1.43 -15.32 26.09
C LEU A 198 0.75 -16.49 26.82
N HIS A 199 1.23 -17.72 26.62
CA HIS A 199 0.77 -18.93 27.31
C HIS A 199 1.91 -19.64 28.03
#